data_AF-A0A356GH16-F1
#
_entry.id   AF-A0A356GH16-F1
#
_cell.length_a   1.000
_cell.length_b   1.000
_cell.length_c   1.000
_cell.angle_alpha   90.00
_cell.angle_beta   90.00
_cell.angle_gamma   90.00
#
_symmetry.space_group_name_H-M   'P 1'
#
loop_
_entity.id
_entity.type
_entity.pdbx_description
1 polymer ?
#
loop_
_entity_poly.entity_id
_entity_poly.type
_entity_poly.pdbx_seq_one_letter_code
_entity_poly.pdbx_strand_id
1 'polypeptide(L)'
;MKTLNVKDFNIGNLKAEFYSSFERTIEIRVSKDEKYDVFEIGYIKYNDKNIVLAVIEGTDENMNETKIPLIAQTESKDKKEYIIIFDYETYKRMDEQAFRWYIAHEVGHVICIENGKGYSNLSYEEIVKEVNEGKVNQHEHEADLEAVKLMKNKNTFIKSLEYLITRSNMQADAHSEFEIVRRKSLELRINAIKNYNPPS
;
A
#
# COMPACT_ATOMS: atom_id res chain seq x y z
N MET A 1 -2.33 -20.42 -12.01
CA MET A 1 -1.37 -20.18 -10.91
C MET A 1 -1.84 -20.91 -9.66
N LYS A 2 -0.92 -21.43 -8.82
CA LYS A 2 -1.26 -22.00 -7.51
C LYS A 2 -1.29 -20.87 -6.46
N THR A 3 -2.28 -20.88 -5.58
CA THR A 3 -2.38 -19.98 -4.43
C THR A 3 -1.23 -20.25 -3.45
N LEU A 4 -0.65 -19.19 -2.88
CA LEU A 4 0.30 -19.29 -1.78
C LEU A 4 -0.39 -19.84 -0.55
N ASN A 5 0.28 -20.76 0.14
CA ASN A 5 -0.18 -21.31 1.41
C ASN A 5 0.21 -20.34 2.54
N VAL A 6 -0.35 -19.13 2.52
CA VAL A 6 -0.11 -18.11 3.56
C VAL A 6 -0.94 -18.49 4.79
N LYS A 7 -0.35 -19.30 5.68
CA LYS A 7 -0.94 -19.60 6.98
C LYS A 7 -0.65 -18.44 7.93
N ASP A 8 -1.70 -17.92 8.58
CA ASP A 8 -1.65 -16.91 9.64
C ASP A 8 -1.02 -15.56 9.26
N PHE A 9 -1.68 -14.81 8.38
CA PHE A 9 -1.35 -13.42 8.09
C PHE A 9 -2.36 -12.47 8.75
N ASN A 10 -1.83 -11.57 9.60
CA ASN A 10 -2.59 -10.55 10.31
C ASN A 10 -1.90 -9.18 10.12
N ILE A 11 -2.71 -8.13 10.06
CA ILE A 11 -2.28 -6.74 10.14
C ILE A 11 -2.73 -6.20 11.50
N GLY A 12 -1.85 -6.30 12.50
CA GLY A 12 -2.16 -5.93 13.86
C GLY A 12 -3.27 -6.81 14.44
N ASN A 13 -4.39 -6.20 14.83
CA ASN A 13 -5.59 -6.90 15.27
C ASN A 13 -6.54 -7.30 14.13
N LEU A 14 -6.26 -6.88 12.89
CA LEU A 14 -7.08 -7.20 11.73
C LEU A 14 -6.60 -8.53 11.13
N LYS A 15 -7.55 -9.46 10.99
CA LYS A 15 -7.29 -10.79 10.43
C LYS A 15 -7.55 -10.77 8.92
N ALA A 16 -6.62 -11.30 8.14
CA ALA A 16 -6.85 -11.59 6.74
C ALA A 16 -7.40 -13.01 6.58
N GLU A 17 -8.32 -13.18 5.64
CA GLU A 17 -8.85 -14.46 5.21
C GLU A 17 -8.51 -14.66 3.74
N PHE A 18 -7.80 -15.75 3.42
CA PHE A 18 -7.41 -16.08 2.05
C PHE A 18 -8.26 -17.21 1.51
N TYR A 19 -8.61 -17.11 0.23
CA TYR A 19 -9.33 -18.15 -0.47
C TYR A 19 -8.38 -19.27 -0.90
N SER A 20 -8.94 -20.47 -1.00
CA SER A 20 -8.19 -21.64 -1.51
C SER A 20 -7.94 -21.55 -3.03
N SER A 21 -8.69 -20.71 -3.74
CA SER A 21 -8.57 -20.42 -5.17
C SER A 21 -8.89 -18.95 -5.45
N PHE A 22 -8.52 -18.44 -6.61
CA PHE A 22 -8.97 -17.12 -7.05
C PHE A 22 -10.50 -17.10 -7.14
N GLU A 23 -11.13 -16.17 -6.44
CA GLU A 23 -12.60 -16.13 -6.32
C GLU A 23 -13.24 -15.43 -7.53
N ARG A 24 -12.67 -14.29 -7.94
CA ARG A 24 -13.12 -13.52 -9.10
C ARG A 24 -11.98 -12.67 -9.69
N THR A 25 -12.18 -12.27 -10.94
CA THR A 25 -11.39 -11.21 -11.59
C THR A 25 -12.13 -9.89 -11.43
N ILE A 26 -11.40 -8.83 -11.09
CA ILE A 26 -11.93 -7.48 -10.92
C ILE A 26 -11.18 -6.55 -11.88
N GLU A 27 -11.91 -5.82 -12.74
CA GLU A 27 -11.30 -4.76 -13.54
C GLU A 27 -11.14 -3.52 -12.66
N ILE A 28 -9.89 -3.07 -12.53
CA ILE A 28 -9.51 -1.86 -11.81
C ILE A 28 -9.12 -0.79 -12.81
N ARG A 29 -9.71 0.39 -12.66
CA ARG A 29 -9.31 1.59 -13.38
C ARG A 29 -8.58 2.52 -12.43
N VAL A 30 -7.26 2.66 -12.60
CA VAL A 30 -6.43 3.59 -11.82
C VAL A 30 -6.33 4.96 -12.47
N SER A 31 -6.50 5.06 -13.80
CA SER A 31 -6.58 6.33 -14.53
C SER A 31 -7.49 6.22 -15.76
N LYS A 32 -7.63 7.30 -16.54
CA LYS A 32 -8.41 7.25 -17.79
C LYS A 32 -7.87 6.22 -18.78
N ASP A 33 -6.54 6.07 -18.82
CA ASP A 33 -5.84 5.29 -19.83
C ASP A 33 -5.26 3.98 -19.29
N GLU A 34 -5.29 3.79 -17.96
CA GLU A 34 -4.67 2.66 -17.27
C GLU A 34 -5.70 1.81 -16.54
N LYS A 35 -5.76 0.55 -16.96
CA LYS A 35 -6.64 -0.46 -16.40
C LYS A 35 -5.89 -1.77 -16.16
N TYR A 36 -6.28 -2.46 -15.10
CA TYR A 36 -5.71 -3.74 -14.70
C TYR A 36 -6.83 -4.71 -14.38
N ASP A 37 -6.70 -5.94 -14.88
CA ASP A 37 -7.44 -7.05 -14.29
C ASP A 37 -6.66 -7.56 -13.07
N VAL A 38 -7.37 -7.77 -11.97
CA VAL A 38 -6.78 -8.29 -10.73
C VAL A 38 -7.55 -9.51 -10.25
N PHE A 39 -6.84 -10.50 -9.72
CA PHE A 39 -7.42 -11.70 -9.14
C PHE A 39 -7.60 -11.52 -7.64
N GLU A 40 -8.83 -11.63 -7.15
CA GLU A 40 -9.11 -11.65 -5.72
C GLU A 40 -8.53 -12.91 -5.07
N ILE A 41 -7.73 -12.71 -4.02
CA ILE A 41 -7.04 -13.76 -3.28
C ILE A 41 -7.53 -13.90 -1.83
N GLY A 42 -8.30 -12.93 -1.35
CA GLY A 42 -8.73 -12.87 0.04
C GLY A 42 -9.18 -11.48 0.42
N TYR A 43 -9.34 -11.26 1.71
CA TYR A 43 -9.80 -9.98 2.24
C TYR A 43 -9.37 -9.77 3.70
N ILE A 44 -9.37 -8.51 4.14
CA ILE A 44 -9.20 -8.09 5.54
C ILE A 44 -10.54 -7.52 6.01
N LYS A 45 -11.05 -8.04 7.13
CA LYS A 45 -12.27 -7.50 7.76
C LYS A 45 -11.92 -6.23 8.54
N TYR A 46 -12.62 -5.14 8.23
CA TYR A 46 -12.54 -3.88 8.98
C TYR A 46 -13.95 -3.32 9.18
N ASN A 47 -14.40 -3.22 10.43
CA ASN A 47 -15.79 -2.93 10.79
C ASN A 47 -16.79 -3.88 10.07
N ASP A 48 -17.75 -3.32 9.34
CA ASP A 48 -18.75 -4.01 8.53
C ASP A 48 -18.34 -4.18 7.06
N LYS A 49 -17.06 -3.92 6.73
CA LYS A 49 -16.52 -3.91 5.37
C LYS A 49 -15.43 -4.95 5.18
N ASN A 50 -15.32 -5.41 3.94
CA ASN A 50 -14.21 -6.24 3.46
C ASN A 50 -13.28 -5.36 2.62
N ILE A 51 -12.01 -5.30 3.03
CA ILE A 51 -10.93 -4.75 2.21
C ILE A 51 -10.40 -5.91 1.38
N VAL A 52 -10.69 -5.93 0.09
CA VAL A 52 -10.29 -7.01 -0.81
C VAL A 52 -8.78 -6.95 -1.04
N LEU A 53 -8.17 -8.13 -1.09
CA LEU A 53 -6.78 -8.35 -1.43
C LEU A 53 -6.74 -8.96 -2.83
N ALA A 54 -6.00 -8.36 -3.76
CA ALA A 54 -5.96 -8.81 -5.14
C ALA A 54 -4.56 -8.74 -5.78
N VAL A 55 -4.30 -9.61 -6.74
CA VAL A 55 -3.01 -9.70 -7.47
C VAL A 55 -3.20 -9.33 -8.93
N ILE A 56 -2.34 -8.50 -9.50
CA ILE A 56 -2.41 -8.08 -10.91
C ILE A 56 -2.26 -9.29 -11.84
N GLU A 57 -3.24 -9.48 -12.72
CA GLU A 57 -3.23 -10.50 -13.76
C GLU A 57 -2.07 -10.25 -14.75
N GLY A 58 -1.42 -11.33 -15.19
CA GLY A 58 -0.36 -11.25 -16.21
C GLY A 58 1.00 -10.73 -15.72
N THR A 59 1.17 -10.49 -14.43
CA THR A 59 2.50 -10.24 -13.85
C THR A 59 3.30 -11.55 -13.78
N ASP A 60 4.50 -11.56 -14.36
CA ASP A 60 5.38 -12.73 -14.40
C ASP A 60 6.10 -12.91 -13.05
N GLU A 61 6.37 -14.15 -12.67
CA GLU A 61 7.27 -14.47 -11.55
C GLU A 61 8.70 -13.99 -11.75
N ASN A 62 9.08 -13.69 -12.99
CA ASN A 62 10.38 -13.13 -13.33
C ASN A 62 10.38 -11.59 -13.38
N MET A 63 9.30 -10.91 -12.97
CA MET A 63 9.36 -9.48 -12.71
C MET A 63 10.30 -9.23 -11.53
N ASN A 64 11.44 -8.60 -11.82
CA ASN A 64 12.44 -8.24 -10.80
C ASN A 64 12.11 -6.91 -10.08
N GLU A 65 11.00 -6.27 -10.46
CA GLU A 65 10.56 -4.99 -9.90
C GLU A 65 9.34 -5.20 -9.01
N THR A 66 9.59 -5.22 -7.71
CA THR A 66 8.52 -5.11 -6.71
C THR A 66 7.83 -3.77 -6.86
N LYS A 67 6.56 -3.78 -7.22
CA LYS A 67 5.68 -2.61 -7.09
C LYS A 67 5.14 -2.55 -5.67
N ILE A 68 5.16 -1.36 -5.09
CA ILE A 68 4.49 -1.15 -3.79
C ILE A 68 3.01 -1.43 -4.00
N PRO A 69 2.36 -2.17 -3.08
CA PRO A 69 0.92 -2.31 -3.08
C PRO A 69 0.21 -0.97 -3.21
N LEU A 70 -0.95 -0.95 -3.83
CA LEU A 70 -1.75 0.27 -3.94
C LEU A 70 -3.21 -0.02 -3.70
N ILE A 71 -3.90 0.94 -3.08
CA ILE A 71 -5.34 0.93 -2.95
C ILE A 71 -6.03 1.45 -4.22
N ALA A 72 -6.99 0.68 -4.71
CA ALA A 72 -7.99 1.12 -5.67
C ALA A 72 -9.39 1.08 -5.05
N GLN A 73 -10.25 1.98 -5.49
CA GLN A 73 -11.67 1.98 -5.15
C GLN A 73 -12.47 1.53 -6.35
N THR A 74 -13.37 0.55 -6.17
CA THR A 74 -14.32 0.21 -7.24
C THR A 74 -15.37 1.31 -7.36
N GLU A 75 -15.63 1.81 -8.56
CA GLU A 75 -16.69 2.81 -8.84
C GLU A 75 -18.12 2.24 -8.79
N SER A 76 -18.32 1.00 -8.31
CA SER A 76 -19.64 0.36 -8.35
C SER A 76 -20.68 1.19 -7.61
N LYS A 77 -21.82 1.43 -8.27
CA LYS A 77 -22.90 2.30 -7.76
C LYS A 77 -23.53 1.80 -6.45
N ASP A 78 -23.43 0.50 -6.18
CA ASP A 78 -24.19 -0.15 -5.11
C ASP A 78 -23.33 -0.56 -3.90
N LYS A 79 -22.00 -0.66 -4.06
CA LYS A 79 -21.03 -0.87 -2.97
C LYS A 79 -19.68 -0.24 -3.31
N LYS A 80 -19.19 0.64 -2.42
CA LYS A 80 -17.78 1.04 -2.41
C LYS A 80 -16.97 -0.10 -1.80
N GLU A 81 -16.17 -0.76 -2.62
CA GLU A 81 -15.22 -1.78 -2.19
C GLU A 81 -13.80 -1.23 -2.29
N TYR A 82 -13.01 -1.41 -1.22
CA TYR A 82 -11.60 -1.08 -1.20
C TYR A 82 -10.82 -2.31 -1.62
N ILE A 83 -9.93 -2.15 -2.60
CA ILE A 83 -9.13 -3.22 -3.15
C ILE A 83 -7.67 -2.83 -3.00
N ILE A 84 -6.90 -3.61 -2.23
CA ILE A 84 -5.45 -3.48 -2.17
C ILE A 84 -4.87 -4.43 -3.22
N ILE A 85 -4.10 -3.87 -4.14
CA ILE A 85 -3.57 -4.53 -5.32
C ILE A 85 -2.08 -4.79 -5.12
N PHE A 86 -1.67 -6.02 -5.42
CA PHE A 86 -0.30 -6.51 -5.34
C PHE A 86 0.20 -6.91 -6.73
N ASP A 87 1.49 -6.71 -6.97
CA ASP A 87 2.15 -7.50 -8.00
C ASP A 87 2.45 -8.92 -7.50
N TYR A 88 2.90 -9.79 -8.41
CA TYR A 88 3.16 -11.18 -8.06
C TYR A 88 4.34 -11.38 -7.11
N GLU A 89 5.36 -10.50 -7.15
CA GLU A 89 6.50 -10.58 -6.21
C GLU A 89 6.04 -10.27 -4.78
N THR A 90 5.29 -9.18 -4.59
CA THR A 90 4.71 -8.81 -3.30
C THR A 90 3.78 -9.90 -2.79
N TYR A 91 2.96 -10.47 -3.67
CA TYR A 91 2.12 -11.61 -3.33
C TYR A 91 2.97 -12.76 -2.75
N LYS A 92 4.03 -13.18 -3.44
CA LYS A 92 4.96 -14.26 -3.03
C LYS A 92 5.66 -14.02 -1.69
N ARG A 93 5.84 -12.76 -1.29
CA ARG A 93 6.63 -12.35 -0.13
C ARG A 93 5.81 -11.67 0.96
N MET A 94 4.48 -11.75 0.88
CA MET A 94 3.60 -11.06 1.83
C MET A 94 3.78 -11.53 3.28
N ASP A 95 4.31 -12.73 3.49
CA ASP A 95 4.63 -13.25 4.81
C ASP A 95 5.85 -12.54 5.45
N GLU A 96 6.73 -11.95 4.65
CA GLU A 96 7.86 -11.14 5.11
C GLU A 96 7.38 -9.82 5.75
N GLN A 97 8.00 -9.46 6.87
CA GLN A 97 7.59 -8.32 7.68
C GLN A 97 7.54 -6.99 6.92
N ALA A 98 8.45 -6.75 5.97
CA ALA A 98 8.50 -5.52 5.19
C ALA A 98 7.24 -5.33 4.33
N PHE A 99 6.76 -6.41 3.70
CA PHE A 99 5.58 -6.38 2.85
C PHE A 99 4.28 -6.29 3.65
N ARG A 100 4.24 -6.92 4.84
CA ARG A 100 3.12 -6.73 5.79
C ARG A 100 2.93 -5.26 6.15
N TRP A 101 4.01 -4.50 6.28
CA TRP A 101 3.95 -3.08 6.58
C TRP A 101 3.41 -2.23 5.42
N TYR A 102 3.67 -2.63 4.17
CA TYR A 102 3.05 -1.97 3.02
C TYR A 102 1.56 -2.22 2.98
N ILE A 103 1.14 -3.46 3.23
CA ILE A 103 -0.28 -3.79 3.33
C ILE A 103 -0.92 -3.01 4.50
N ALA A 104 -0.22 -2.88 5.63
CA ALA A 104 -0.70 -2.07 6.75
C ALA A 104 -0.85 -0.58 6.39
N HIS A 105 0.05 -0.03 5.59
CA HIS A 105 -0.02 1.33 5.07
C HIS A 105 -1.24 1.52 4.16
N GLU A 106 -1.48 0.61 3.22
CA GLU A 106 -2.68 0.64 2.36
C GLU A 106 -3.99 0.50 3.16
N VAL A 107 -4.01 -0.34 4.20
CA VAL A 107 -5.13 -0.40 5.14
C VAL A 107 -5.28 0.92 5.90
N GLY A 108 -4.18 1.59 6.23
CA GLY A 108 -4.17 2.92 6.85
C GLY A 108 -4.87 3.98 5.98
N HIS A 109 -4.69 3.92 4.65
CA HIS A 109 -5.46 4.76 3.72
C HIS A 109 -6.96 4.46 3.81
N VAL A 110 -7.37 3.19 3.80
CA VAL A 110 -8.79 2.81 3.96
C VAL A 110 -9.37 3.40 5.24
N ILE A 111 -8.70 3.19 6.38
CA ILE A 111 -9.15 3.65 7.70
C ILE A 111 -9.39 5.16 7.70
N CYS A 112 -8.49 5.93 7.10
CA CYS A 112 -8.63 7.36 7.09
C CYS A 112 -9.76 7.85 6.17
N ILE A 113 -9.95 7.23 5.00
CA ILE A 113 -11.10 7.51 4.12
C ILE A 113 -12.41 7.26 4.88
N GLU A 114 -12.48 6.13 5.57
CA GLU A 114 -13.64 5.73 6.38
C GLU A 114 -13.91 6.70 7.54
N ASN A 115 -12.86 7.30 8.10
CA ASN A 115 -12.95 8.33 9.12
C ASN A 115 -13.24 9.74 8.56
N GLY A 116 -13.62 9.85 7.28
CA GLY A 116 -14.00 11.11 6.65
C GLY A 116 -12.82 12.01 6.27
N LYS A 117 -11.59 11.50 6.31
CA LYS A 117 -10.45 12.21 5.74
C LYS A 117 -10.53 12.06 4.23
N GLY A 118 -11.03 13.10 3.57
CA GLY A 118 -11.07 13.15 2.12
C GLY A 118 -9.66 13.22 1.56
N TYR A 119 -9.25 12.20 0.81
CA TYR A 119 -7.98 12.23 0.09
C TYR A 119 -8.23 12.68 -1.34
N SER A 120 -7.67 13.83 -1.70
CA SER A 120 -7.42 14.13 -3.10
C SER A 120 -6.17 13.38 -3.53
N ASN A 121 -6.24 12.66 -4.65
CA ASN A 121 -5.03 12.20 -5.34
C ASN A 121 -4.22 13.45 -5.68
N LEU A 122 -3.11 13.66 -4.98
CA LEU A 122 -2.19 14.76 -5.29
C LEU A 122 -1.59 14.48 -6.67
N SER A 123 -1.54 15.51 -7.51
CA SER A 123 -0.83 15.41 -8.78
C SER A 123 0.67 15.27 -8.52
N TYR A 124 1.41 14.74 -9.51
CA TYR A 124 2.86 14.66 -9.41
C TYR A 124 3.49 16.02 -9.13
N GLU A 125 2.99 17.09 -9.75
CA GLU A 125 3.45 18.46 -9.56
C GLU A 125 3.21 18.96 -8.12
N GLU A 126 2.10 18.55 -7.49
CA GLU A 126 1.83 18.87 -6.08
C GLU A 126 2.81 18.15 -5.14
N ILE A 127 3.11 16.88 -5.41
CA ILE A 127 4.10 16.11 -4.65
C ILE A 127 5.49 16.75 -4.78
N VAL A 128 5.90 17.13 -6.01
CA VAL A 128 7.16 17.83 -6.26
C VAL A 128 7.23 19.13 -5.47
N LYS A 129 6.14 19.91 -5.47
CA LYS A 129 6.05 21.16 -4.72
C LYS A 129 6.21 20.93 -3.22
N GLU A 130 5.47 19.97 -2.63
CA GLU A 130 5.59 19.64 -1.22
C GLU A 130 7.02 19.26 -0.84
N VAL A 131 7.65 18.38 -1.63
CA VAL A 131 9.03 17.93 -1.41
C VAL A 131 10.01 19.10 -1.47
N ASN A 132 9.88 19.98 -2.47
CA ASN A 132 10.74 21.16 -2.62
C ASN A 132 10.54 22.18 -1.49
N GLU A 133 9.35 22.25 -0.92
CA GLU A 133 9.03 23.07 0.26
C GLU A 133 9.38 22.37 1.59
N GLY A 134 9.91 21.14 1.56
CA GLY A 134 10.21 20.35 2.75
C GLY A 134 8.97 19.93 3.55
N LYS A 135 7.80 19.92 2.90
CA LYS A 135 6.52 19.56 3.50
C LYS A 135 6.29 18.07 3.39
N VAL A 136 5.79 17.50 4.47
CA VAL A 136 5.37 16.11 4.52
C VAL A 136 4.05 15.99 3.78
N ASN A 137 3.96 15.03 2.86
CA ASN A 137 2.69 14.65 2.25
C ASN A 137 1.75 14.14 3.35
N GLN A 138 0.74 14.95 3.69
CA GLN A 138 -0.11 14.69 4.84
C GLN A 138 -0.94 13.43 4.66
N HIS A 139 -1.36 13.09 3.42
CA HIS A 139 -2.18 11.91 3.16
C HIS A 139 -1.40 10.62 3.43
N GLU A 140 -0.21 10.53 2.87
CA GLU A 140 0.70 9.41 3.10
C GLU A 140 1.11 9.31 4.57
N HIS A 141 1.37 10.46 5.20
CA HIS A 141 1.74 10.48 6.62
C HIS A 141 0.61 10.01 7.53
N GLU A 142 -0.64 10.33 7.24
CA GLU A 142 -1.76 9.83 8.04
C GLU A 142 -1.95 8.33 7.91
N ALA A 143 -1.81 7.79 6.68
CA ALA A 143 -1.81 6.35 6.46
C ALA A 143 -0.65 5.65 7.19
N ASP A 144 0.54 6.26 7.20
CA ASP A 144 1.69 5.81 8.01
C ASP A 144 1.35 5.73 9.50
N LEU A 145 0.70 6.77 10.03
CA LEU A 145 0.33 6.80 11.44
C LEU A 145 -0.71 5.73 11.79
N GLU A 146 -1.71 5.50 10.94
CA GLU A 146 -2.66 4.40 11.13
C GLU A 146 -1.99 3.04 11.05
N ALA A 147 -1.07 2.83 10.11
CA ALA A 147 -0.28 1.59 10.04
C ALA A 147 0.52 1.36 11.33
N VAL A 148 1.17 2.40 11.86
CA VAL A 148 1.92 2.33 13.12
C VAL A 148 0.99 1.99 14.30
N LYS A 149 -0.23 2.56 14.35
CA LYS A 149 -1.22 2.24 15.39
C LYS A 149 -1.70 0.78 15.31
N LEU A 150 -2.00 0.29 14.12
CA LEU A 150 -2.46 -1.09 13.89
C LEU A 150 -1.40 -2.11 14.35
N MET A 151 -0.17 -1.92 13.89
CA MET A 151 0.91 -2.89 14.04
C MET A 151 1.73 -2.68 15.33
N LYS A 152 1.54 -1.56 16.03
CA LYS A 152 2.12 -1.21 17.34
C LYS A 152 3.65 -1.25 17.41
N ASN A 153 4.35 -1.07 16.28
CA ASN A 153 5.81 -1.10 16.24
C ASN A 153 6.39 -0.07 15.26
N LYS A 154 6.49 1.18 15.73
CA LYS A 154 7.01 2.33 14.99
C LYS A 154 8.38 2.09 14.34
N ASN A 155 9.31 1.47 15.08
CA ASN A 155 10.68 1.28 14.60
C ASN A 155 10.75 0.28 13.45
N THR A 156 9.91 -0.75 13.45
CA THR A 156 9.88 -1.72 12.36
C THR A 156 9.24 -1.11 11.11
N PHE A 157 8.24 -0.23 11.27
CA PHE A 157 7.67 0.51 10.15
C PHE A 157 8.68 1.45 9.49
N ILE A 158 9.43 2.21 10.29
CA ILE A 158 10.51 3.06 9.80
C ILE A 158 11.50 2.23 8.98
N LYS A 159 11.91 1.06 9.48
CA LYS A 159 12.81 0.15 8.74
C LYS A 159 12.22 -0.35 7.42
N SER A 160 10.90 -0.60 7.35
CA SER A 160 10.27 -0.97 6.07
C SER A 160 10.27 0.19 5.06
N LEU A 161 10.09 1.44 5.50
CA LEU A 161 10.22 2.60 4.63
C LEU A 161 11.67 2.84 4.18
N GLU A 162 12.64 2.65 5.07
CA GLU A 162 14.07 2.72 4.74
C GLU A 162 14.48 1.62 3.72
N TYR A 163 13.86 0.45 3.80
CA TYR A 163 14.03 -0.62 2.81
C TYR A 163 13.45 -0.24 1.44
N LEU A 164 12.31 0.47 1.37
CA LEU A 164 11.78 0.99 0.09
C LEU A 164 12.75 1.95 -0.57
N ILE A 165 13.31 2.90 0.19
CA ILE A 165 14.30 3.85 -0.34
C ILE A 165 15.51 3.08 -0.90
N THR A 166 15.97 2.05 -0.17
CA THR A 166 17.07 1.19 -0.62
C THR A 166 16.73 0.46 -1.91
N ARG A 167 15.50 -0.07 -2.04
CA ARG A 167 15.04 -0.75 -3.27
C ARG A 167 14.93 0.21 -4.45
N SER A 168 14.36 1.40 -4.26
CA SER A 168 14.31 2.45 -5.30
C SER A 168 15.70 2.83 -5.81
N ASN A 169 16.72 2.84 -4.95
CA ASN A 169 18.11 3.09 -5.37
C ASN A 169 18.72 1.99 -6.26
N MET A 170 18.13 0.80 -6.30
CA MET A 170 18.61 -0.34 -7.07
C MET A 170 17.92 -0.48 -8.44
N GLN A 171 16.89 0.33 -8.71
CA GLN A 171 16.13 0.27 -9.97
C GLN A 171 16.90 0.92 -11.13
N ALA A 172 16.62 0.48 -12.37
CA ALA A 172 17.33 0.95 -13.56
C ALA A 172 17.15 2.46 -13.81
N ASP A 173 16.03 3.01 -13.34
CA ASP A 173 15.65 4.41 -13.43
C ASP A 173 15.79 5.14 -12.09
N ALA A 174 16.63 4.65 -11.17
CA ALA A 174 16.86 5.27 -9.86
C ALA A 174 17.32 6.75 -9.91
N HIS A 175 17.74 7.25 -11.06
CA HIS A 175 18.14 8.64 -11.29
C HIS A 175 17.06 9.49 -11.98
N SER A 176 15.89 8.91 -12.26
CA SER A 176 14.73 9.65 -12.78
C SER A 176 14.28 10.69 -11.77
N GLU A 177 13.74 11.81 -12.27
CA GLU A 177 13.20 12.88 -11.42
C GLU A 177 12.10 12.33 -10.49
N PHE A 178 11.27 11.46 -11.03
CA PHE A 178 10.20 10.79 -10.30
C PHE A 178 10.72 9.99 -9.10
N GLU A 179 11.69 9.11 -9.29
CA GLU A 179 12.25 8.30 -8.19
C GLU A 179 13.03 9.16 -7.18
N ILE A 180 13.67 10.25 -7.61
CA ILE A 180 14.27 11.24 -6.70
C ILE A 180 13.21 11.87 -5.80
N VAL A 181 12.10 12.36 -6.37
CA VAL A 181 11.01 13.02 -5.64
C VAL A 181 10.35 12.05 -4.66
N ARG A 182 10.07 10.82 -5.11
CA ARG A 182 9.48 9.76 -4.30
C ARG A 182 10.34 9.42 -3.07
N ARG A 183 11.66 9.24 -3.25
CA ARG A 183 12.58 9.00 -2.12
C ARG A 183 12.59 10.15 -1.12
N LYS A 184 12.67 11.39 -1.58
CA LYS A 184 12.64 12.56 -0.69
C LYS A 184 11.32 12.64 0.09
N SER A 185 10.20 12.32 -0.55
CA SER A 185 8.89 12.23 0.13
C SER A 185 8.90 11.17 1.25
N LEU A 186 9.46 9.99 0.99
CA LEU A 186 9.64 8.93 2.00
C LEU A 186 10.55 9.38 3.16
N GLU A 187 11.65 10.09 2.87
CA GLU A 187 12.56 10.62 3.90
C GLU A 187 11.84 11.63 4.82
N LEU A 188 11.05 12.54 4.25
CA LEU A 188 10.25 13.50 5.01
C LEU A 188 9.24 12.79 5.93
N ARG A 189 8.54 11.77 5.41
CA ARG A 189 7.62 10.93 6.19
C ARG A 189 8.33 10.18 7.31
N ILE A 190 9.47 9.54 7.04
CA ILE A 190 10.28 8.85 8.06
C ILE A 190 10.64 9.80 9.20
N ASN A 191 11.09 11.01 8.87
CA ASN A 191 11.43 12.03 9.87
C ASN A 191 10.20 12.47 10.69
N ALA A 192 9.06 12.65 10.05
CA ALA A 192 7.81 12.97 10.73
C ALA A 192 7.37 11.86 11.70
N ILE A 193 7.43 10.59 11.28
CA ILE A 193 7.08 9.43 12.12
C ILE A 193 8.06 9.30 13.30
N LYS A 194 9.37 9.47 13.08
CA LYS A 194 10.38 9.42 14.16
C LYS A 194 9.99 10.35 15.31
N ASN A 195 9.51 11.55 14.97
CA ASN A 195 9.09 12.59 15.91
C ASN A 195 7.63 12.47 16.38
N TYR A 196 6.85 11.53 15.85
CA TYR A 196 5.47 11.29 16.28
C TYR A 196 5.43 10.56 17.62
N ASN A 197 4.70 11.15 18.58
CA ASN A 197 4.33 10.55 19.86
C ASN A 197 2.81 10.31 19.84
N PRO A 198 2.34 9.05 19.76
CA PRO A 198 0.91 8.77 19.78
C PRO A 198 0.29 9.27 21.09
N PRO A 199 -0.97 9.77 21.07
CA PRO A 199 -1.66 10.11 22.30
C PRO A 199 -1.80 8.88 23.20
N SER A 200 -1.53 9.08 24.49
CA SER A 200 -1.57 8.07 25.55
C SER A 200 -2.96 7.50 25.80
#